data_AF-A0AAU2ZPD4-F1
#
_entry.id   AF-A0AAU2ZPD4-F1
#
_cell.length_a   1.000
_cell.length_b   1.000
_cell.length_c   1.000
_cell.angle_alpha   90.00
_cell.angle_beta   90.00
_cell.angle_gamma   90.00
#
_symmetry.space_group_name_H-M   'P 1'
#
loop_
_entity.id
_entity.type
_entity.pdbx_description
1 polymer ?
#
loop_
_entity_poly.entity_id
_entity_poly.type
_entity_poly.pdbx_seq_one_letter_code
_entity_poly.pdbx_strand_id
1 'polypeptide(L)'
;MVPALATALAGELERRADEERSLMRQAGVDPAPQRRLAIADCRRANAAALRTIVDHHGWPAADLVGPPASTAALMILLHAADLDFQLVCRDLIAQAAADGRCPALHHAYIADHCAVEQGQPQFYGTRVNPVTFRPYPVRRPGTLDERRRDVGLGPLDEQMRTLRAGE
;
A
#
# COMPACT_ATOMS: atom_id res chain seq x y z
N MET A 1 20.47 -3.94 11.43
CA MET A 1 20.67 -2.61 10.83
C MET A 1 21.15 -1.66 11.92
N VAL A 2 22.14 -0.79 11.67
CA VAL A 2 22.60 0.18 12.68
C VAL A 2 21.55 1.29 12.84
N PRO A 3 21.28 1.81 14.05
CA PRO A 3 20.20 2.78 14.28
C PRO A 3 20.21 4.01 13.36
N ALA A 4 21.39 4.58 13.09
CA ALA A 4 21.52 5.73 12.20
C ALA A 4 21.04 5.44 10.76
N LEU A 5 21.30 4.22 10.25
CA LEU A 5 20.82 3.80 8.94
C LEU A 5 19.30 3.61 8.94
N ALA A 6 18.75 3.03 10.01
CA ALA A 6 17.30 2.87 10.16
C ALA A 6 16.57 4.22 10.16
N THR A 7 17.10 5.21 10.90
CA THR A 7 16.56 6.58 10.89
C THR A 7 16.64 7.24 9.51
N ALA A 8 17.76 7.07 8.80
CA ALA A 8 17.91 7.61 7.46
C ALA A 8 16.92 7.00 6.46
N LEU A 9 16.73 5.67 6.51
CA LEU A 9 15.75 4.98 5.68
C LEU A 9 14.31 5.41 6.00
N ALA A 10 13.98 5.55 7.29
CA ALA A 10 12.68 6.03 7.72
C ALA A 10 12.36 7.41 7.13
N GLY A 11 13.29 8.36 7.29
CA GLY A 11 13.14 9.71 6.76
C GLY A 11 13.00 9.75 5.24
N GLU A 12 13.74 8.90 4.51
CA GLU A 12 13.63 8.84 3.06
C GLU A 12 12.28 8.26 2.58
N LEU A 13 11.78 7.21 3.23
CA LEU A 13 10.48 6.61 2.90
C LEU A 13 9.33 7.62 3.11
N GLU A 14 9.34 8.30 4.25
CA GLU A 14 8.32 9.31 4.57
C GLU A 14 8.38 10.49 3.58
N ARG A 15 9.58 11.03 3.32
CA ARG A 15 9.78 12.13 2.36
C ARG A 15 9.24 11.79 0.97
N ARG A 16 9.53 10.57 0.48
CA ARG A 16 9.06 10.09 -0.83
C ARG A 16 7.55 9.96 -0.92
N ALA A 17 6.94 9.40 0.12
CA ALA A 17 5.48 9.25 0.17
C ALA A 17 4.78 10.62 0.25
N ASP A 18 5.35 11.56 1.01
CA ASP A 18 4.82 12.92 1.12
C ASP A 18 5.00 13.74 -0.16
N GLU A 19 6.11 13.57 -0.87
CA GLU A 19 6.34 14.17 -2.19
C GLU A 19 5.27 13.72 -3.19
N GLU A 20 5.02 12.41 -3.30
CA GLU A 20 3.96 11.88 -4.17
C GLU A 20 2.57 12.38 -3.74
N ARG A 21 2.27 12.36 -2.43
CA ARG A 21 1.00 12.87 -1.89
C ARG A 21 0.80 14.35 -2.22
N SER A 22 1.86 15.15 -2.16
CA SER A 22 1.82 16.56 -2.54
C SER A 22 1.46 16.73 -4.02
N LEU A 23 2.10 15.94 -4.91
CA LEU A 23 1.79 15.95 -6.33
C LEU A 23 0.34 15.53 -6.61
N MET A 24 -0.14 14.49 -5.94
CA MET A 24 -1.52 14.01 -6.07
C MET A 24 -2.54 15.07 -5.60
N ARG A 25 -2.28 15.77 -4.48
CA ARG A 25 -3.13 16.89 -4.04
C ARG A 25 -3.16 18.01 -5.07
N GLN A 26 -2.01 18.39 -5.63
CA GLN A 26 -1.93 19.43 -6.64
C GLN A 26 -2.68 19.03 -7.93
N ALA A 27 -2.58 17.77 -8.36
CA ALA A 27 -3.31 17.25 -9.51
C ALA A 27 -4.82 17.17 -9.30
N GLY A 28 -5.27 16.99 -8.05
CA GLY A 28 -6.69 17.06 -7.69
C GLY A 28 -7.28 18.47 -7.81
N VAL A 29 -6.45 19.51 -7.59
CA VAL A 29 -6.84 20.92 -7.76
C VAL A 29 -6.76 21.35 -9.22
N ASP A 30 -5.71 20.92 -9.94
CA ASP A 30 -5.46 21.26 -11.34
C ASP A 30 -4.98 20.01 -12.12
N PRO A 31 -5.88 19.31 -12.86
CA PRO A 31 -5.59 18.03 -13.50
C PRO A 31 -4.84 18.15 -14.85
N ALA A 32 -3.82 19.01 -14.89
CA ALA A 32 -2.99 19.23 -16.08
C ALA A 32 -2.19 17.96 -16.48
N PRO A 33 -1.97 17.70 -17.79
CA PRO A 33 -1.18 16.56 -18.27
C PRO A 33 0.22 16.47 -17.64
N GLN A 34 0.87 17.61 -17.40
CA GLN A 34 2.19 17.71 -16.80
C GLN A 34 2.20 17.17 -15.36
N ARG A 35 1.10 17.36 -14.61
CA ARG A 35 0.96 16.81 -13.25
C ARG A 35 0.87 15.29 -13.26
N ARG A 36 0.12 14.73 -14.23
CA ARG A 36 0.04 13.27 -14.41
C ARG A 36 1.40 12.66 -14.73
N LEU A 37 2.17 13.31 -15.61
CA LEU A 37 3.55 12.89 -15.90
C LEU A 37 4.44 12.97 -14.66
N ALA A 38 4.41 14.07 -13.91
CA ALA A 38 5.19 14.23 -12.69
C ALA A 38 4.86 13.16 -11.63
N ILE A 39 3.58 12.81 -11.45
CA ILE A 39 3.16 11.71 -10.57
C ILE A 39 3.72 10.37 -11.06
N ALA A 40 3.60 10.08 -12.36
CA ALA A 40 4.12 8.84 -12.93
C ALA A 40 5.64 8.74 -12.76
N ASP A 41 6.37 9.83 -12.94
CA ASP A 41 7.82 9.89 -12.78
C ASP A 41 8.23 9.71 -11.32
N CYS A 42 7.53 10.38 -10.40
CA CYS A 42 7.71 10.23 -8.96
C CYS A 42 7.48 8.78 -8.50
N ARG A 43 6.41 8.13 -8.97
CA ARG A 43 6.11 6.73 -8.66
C ARG A 43 7.19 5.77 -9.17
N ARG A 44 7.71 5.98 -10.38
CA ARG A 44 8.82 5.17 -10.91
C ARG A 44 10.08 5.34 -10.07
N ALA A 45 10.42 6.57 -9.69
CA ALA A 45 11.56 6.84 -8.82
C ALA A 45 11.38 6.22 -7.43
N ASN A 46 10.18 6.30 -6.86
CA ASN A 46 9.85 5.71 -5.57
C ASN A 46 9.92 4.18 -5.59
N ALA A 47 9.40 3.54 -6.63
CA ALA A 47 9.49 2.08 -6.80
C ALA A 47 10.96 1.61 -6.92
N ALA A 48 11.80 2.34 -7.67
CA ALA A 48 13.23 2.02 -7.79
C ALA A 48 13.98 2.15 -6.45
N ALA A 49 13.68 3.21 -5.69
CA ALA A 49 14.26 3.40 -4.36
C ALA A 49 13.81 2.32 -3.37
N LEU A 50 12.51 1.99 -3.34
CA LEU A 50 11.99 0.94 -2.48
C LEU A 50 12.60 -0.42 -2.82
N ARG A 51 12.77 -0.75 -4.11
CA ARG A 51 13.44 -1.97 -4.53
C ARG A 51 14.86 -2.05 -3.98
N THR A 52 15.63 -0.97 -4.10
CA THR A 52 17.00 -0.90 -3.56
C THR A 52 16.99 -1.17 -2.06
N ILE A 53 16.06 -0.60 -1.31
CA ILE A 53 15.90 -0.84 0.13
C ILE A 53 15.60 -2.32 0.39
N VAL A 54 14.65 -2.90 -0.34
CA VAL A 54 14.24 -4.30 -0.17
C VAL A 54 15.37 -5.26 -0.51
N ASP A 55 16.12 -5.02 -1.58
CA ASP A 55 17.24 -5.87 -2.00
C ASP A 55 18.38 -5.89 -0.97
N HIS A 56 18.64 -4.76 -0.30
CA HIS A 56 19.72 -4.65 0.68
C HIS A 56 19.31 -5.01 2.12
N HIS A 57 18.04 -4.82 2.47
CA HIS A 57 17.61 -4.84 3.88
C HIS A 57 16.36 -5.68 4.14
N GLY A 58 15.74 -6.25 3.09
CA GLY A 58 14.42 -6.85 3.18
C GLY A 58 13.32 -5.80 3.37
N TRP A 59 12.11 -6.26 3.72
CA TRP A 59 10.99 -5.33 3.90
C TRP A 59 11.25 -4.36 5.07
N PRO A 60 11.10 -3.03 4.87
CA PRO A 60 11.20 -2.03 5.94
C PRO A 60 9.98 -2.09 6.87
N ALA A 61 9.98 -3.11 7.72
CA ALA A 61 8.94 -3.36 8.72
C ALA A 61 8.96 -2.31 9.84
N ALA A 62 7.85 -2.23 10.58
CA ALA A 62 7.63 -1.16 11.57
C ALA A 62 8.59 -1.22 12.76
N ASP A 63 9.12 -2.39 13.09
CA ASP A 63 10.15 -2.58 14.11
C ASP A 63 11.52 -1.98 13.69
N LEU A 64 11.81 -1.95 12.39
CA LEU A 64 13.06 -1.43 11.85
C LEU A 64 13.01 0.08 11.61
N VAL A 65 11.98 0.56 10.91
CA VAL A 65 11.91 1.96 10.45
C VAL A 65 10.83 2.78 11.16
N GLY A 66 10.07 2.18 12.06
CA GLY A 66 8.93 2.81 12.71
C GLY A 66 7.61 2.65 11.91
N PRO A 67 6.45 2.72 12.58
CA PRO A 67 5.14 2.58 11.93
C PRO A 67 4.86 3.57 10.78
N PRO A 68 5.21 4.88 10.87
CA PRO A 68 4.94 5.83 9.80
C PRO A 68 5.71 5.48 8.51
N ALA A 69 7.02 5.29 8.61
CA ALA A 69 7.86 4.89 7.47
C ALA A 69 7.48 3.53 6.87
N SER A 70 7.11 2.55 7.70
CA SER A 70 6.62 1.26 7.19
C SER A 70 5.32 1.40 6.40
N THR A 71 4.42 2.29 6.86
CA THR A 71 3.20 2.63 6.11
C THR A 71 3.53 3.38 4.81
N ALA A 72 4.51 4.29 4.83
CA ALA A 72 4.99 4.98 3.65
C ALA A 72 5.55 3.99 2.60
N ALA A 73 6.31 2.98 3.04
CA ALA A 73 6.81 1.91 2.17
C ALA A 73 5.67 1.13 1.50
N LEU A 74 4.62 0.76 2.26
CA LEU A 74 3.43 0.11 1.69
C LEU A 74 2.74 1.00 0.65
N MET A 75 2.58 2.29 0.92
CA MET A 75 1.95 3.22 -0.03
C MET A 75 2.75 3.32 -1.33
N ILE A 76 4.08 3.44 -1.23
CA ILE A 76 4.97 3.43 -2.40
C ILE A 76 4.80 2.12 -3.18
N LEU A 77 4.75 0.97 -2.50
CA LEU A 77 4.58 -0.33 -3.13
C LEU A 77 3.24 -0.46 -3.90
N LEU A 78 2.14 -0.01 -3.31
CA LEU A 78 0.80 -0.03 -3.93
C LEU A 78 0.69 0.85 -5.18
N HIS A 79 1.63 1.79 -5.37
CA HIS A 79 1.72 2.65 -6.54
C HIS A 79 2.80 2.22 -7.54
N ALA A 80 3.58 1.18 -7.23
CA ALA A 80 4.52 0.58 -8.17
C ALA A 80 3.75 -0.09 -9.33
N ALA A 81 4.36 -0.10 -10.52
CA ALA A 81 3.77 -0.71 -11.72
C ALA A 81 4.24 -2.15 -11.97
N ASP A 82 5.18 -2.66 -11.17
CA ASP A 82 5.81 -3.97 -11.34
C ASP A 82 5.14 -4.99 -10.42
N LEU A 83 4.29 -5.84 -10.99
CA LEU A 83 3.56 -6.88 -10.27
C LEU A 83 4.50 -7.95 -9.67
N ASP A 84 5.57 -8.34 -10.35
CA ASP A 84 6.50 -9.35 -9.83
C ASP A 84 7.17 -8.84 -8.55
N PHE A 85 7.55 -7.57 -8.53
CA PHE A 85 8.07 -6.92 -7.33
C PHE A 85 7.04 -6.79 -6.21
N GLN A 86 5.79 -6.48 -6.55
CA GLN A 86 4.71 -6.45 -5.58
C GLN A 86 4.46 -7.82 -4.96
N LEU A 87 4.55 -8.90 -5.73
CA LEU A 87 4.40 -10.27 -5.24
C LEU A 87 5.54 -10.65 -4.29
N VAL A 88 6.79 -10.32 -4.63
CA VAL A 88 7.93 -10.53 -3.73
C VAL A 88 7.74 -9.76 -2.43
N CYS A 89 7.38 -8.47 -2.51
CA CYS A 89 7.15 -7.66 -1.31
C CYS A 89 5.95 -8.15 -0.51
N ARG A 90 4.86 -8.62 -1.15
CA ARG A 90 3.70 -9.22 -0.48
C ARG A 90 4.15 -10.36 0.43
N ASP A 91 4.99 -11.25 -0.06
CA ASP A 91 5.46 -12.41 0.71
C ASP A 91 6.37 -11.99 1.87
N LEU A 92 7.23 -10.99 1.65
CA LEU A 92 8.03 -10.39 2.73
C LEU A 92 7.17 -9.71 3.80
N ILE A 93 6.11 -8.99 3.40
CA ILE A 93 5.15 -8.36 4.31
C ILE A 93 4.35 -9.41 5.07
N ALA A 94 3.94 -10.50 4.41
CA ALA A 94 3.25 -11.62 5.03
C ALA A 94 4.10 -12.24 6.16
N GLN A 95 5.38 -12.49 5.88
CA GLN A 95 6.32 -12.99 6.89
C GLN A 95 6.51 -11.99 8.03
N ALA A 96 6.75 -10.72 7.71
CA ALA A 96 6.93 -9.69 8.74
C ALA A 96 5.68 -9.51 9.62
N ALA A 97 4.48 -9.66 9.07
CA ALA A 97 3.23 -9.64 9.82
C ALA A 97 3.07 -10.87 10.71
N ALA A 98 3.41 -12.07 10.21
CA ALA A 98 3.41 -13.30 10.99
C ALA A 98 4.41 -13.24 12.16
N ASP A 99 5.55 -12.58 11.96
CA ASP A 99 6.56 -12.33 13.00
C ASP A 99 6.17 -11.21 13.99
N GLY A 100 5.03 -10.53 13.77
CA GLY A 100 4.61 -9.38 14.59
C GLY A 100 5.43 -8.09 14.38
N ARG A 101 6.26 -8.03 13.34
CA ARG A 101 7.13 -6.89 12.99
C ARG A 101 6.40 -5.83 12.14
N CYS A 102 5.29 -6.21 11.54
CA CYS A 102 4.49 -5.36 10.66
C CYS A 102 3.00 -5.51 10.99
N PRO A 103 2.18 -4.44 10.91
CA PRO A 103 0.74 -4.57 11.07
C PRO A 103 0.15 -5.56 10.05
N ALA A 104 -0.69 -6.50 10.50
CA ALA A 104 -1.36 -7.45 9.61
C ALA A 104 -2.18 -6.77 8.50
N LEU A 105 -2.69 -5.56 8.78
CA LEU A 105 -3.34 -4.69 7.82
C LEU A 105 -2.49 -4.43 6.56
N HIS A 106 -1.16 -4.28 6.69
CA HIS A 106 -0.27 -4.04 5.55
C HIS A 106 -0.33 -5.20 4.56
N HIS A 107 -0.30 -6.44 5.08
CA HIS A 107 -0.44 -7.64 4.26
C HIS A 107 -1.81 -7.67 3.56
N ALA A 108 -2.90 -7.33 4.28
CA ALA A 108 -4.24 -7.33 3.71
C ALA A 108 -4.36 -6.42 2.47
N TYR A 109 -3.77 -5.23 2.52
CA TYR A 109 -3.78 -4.30 1.38
C TYR A 109 -3.00 -4.81 0.17
N ILE A 110 -1.75 -5.25 0.37
CA ILE A 110 -0.92 -5.69 -0.77
C ILE A 110 -1.41 -7.02 -1.35
N ALA A 111 -1.93 -7.93 -0.51
CA ALA A 111 -2.48 -9.20 -0.97
C ALA A 111 -3.71 -9.01 -1.87
N ASP A 112 -4.65 -8.16 -1.45
CA ASP A 112 -5.81 -7.83 -2.26
C ASP A 112 -5.45 -7.02 -3.51
N HIS A 113 -4.47 -6.11 -3.43
CA HIS A 113 -3.94 -5.42 -4.60
C HIS A 113 -3.43 -6.43 -5.65
N CYS A 114 -2.52 -7.32 -5.26
CA CYS A 114 -2.00 -8.36 -6.15
C CYS A 114 -3.10 -9.26 -6.70
N ALA A 115 -4.08 -9.65 -5.88
CA ALA A 115 -5.19 -10.47 -6.33
C ALA A 115 -5.99 -9.77 -7.44
N VAL A 116 -6.32 -8.49 -7.28
CA VAL A 116 -7.04 -7.72 -8.30
C VAL A 116 -6.22 -7.58 -9.59
N GLU A 117 -4.93 -7.27 -9.50
CA GLU A 117 -4.04 -7.17 -10.67
C GLU A 117 -3.93 -8.52 -11.42
N GLN A 118 -4.06 -9.64 -10.71
CA GLN A 118 -4.10 -11.00 -11.27
C GLN A 118 -5.50 -11.44 -11.75
N GLY A 119 -6.52 -10.57 -11.67
CA GLY A 119 -7.90 -10.90 -12.00
C GLY A 119 -8.56 -11.90 -11.03
N GLN A 120 -8.01 -12.05 -9.83
CA GLN A 120 -8.48 -12.96 -8.79
C GLN A 120 -9.39 -12.24 -7.77
N PRO A 121 -10.30 -12.97 -7.13
CA PRO A 121 -11.11 -12.40 -6.06
C PRO A 121 -10.27 -12.09 -4.82
N GLN A 122 -10.54 -10.92 -4.24
CA GLN A 122 -9.92 -10.42 -3.02
C GLN A 122 -10.26 -11.28 -1.80
N PHE A 123 -9.40 -11.26 -0.79
CA PHE A 123 -9.66 -11.96 0.48
C PHE A 123 -10.20 -11.03 1.56
N TYR A 124 -9.69 -9.79 1.64
CA TYR A 124 -10.08 -8.79 2.64
C TYR A 124 -10.96 -7.65 2.09
N GLY A 125 -11.14 -7.60 0.77
CA GLY A 125 -12.02 -6.64 0.09
C GLY A 125 -11.56 -5.18 0.21
N THR A 126 -10.25 -4.93 0.26
CA THR A 126 -9.69 -3.58 0.46
C THR A 126 -9.74 -2.71 -0.79
N ARG A 127 -9.77 -3.30 -1.99
CA ARG A 127 -9.78 -2.59 -3.28
C ARG A 127 -11.21 -2.33 -3.75
N VAL A 128 -11.43 -1.09 -4.14
CA VAL A 128 -12.67 -0.59 -4.75
C VAL A 128 -12.35 -0.08 -6.14
N ASN A 129 -13.22 -0.39 -7.10
CA ASN A 129 -13.10 0.12 -8.45
C ASN A 129 -13.41 1.63 -8.44
N PRO A 130 -12.48 2.50 -8.88
CA PRO A 130 -12.63 3.94 -8.76
C PRO A 130 -13.66 4.55 -9.72
N VAL A 131 -14.13 3.78 -10.73
CA VAL A 131 -15.15 4.23 -11.69
C VAL A 131 -16.55 3.86 -11.20
N THR A 132 -16.71 2.65 -10.68
CA THR A 132 -18.03 2.13 -10.26
C THR A 132 -18.33 2.34 -8.78
N PHE A 133 -17.31 2.72 -7.99
CA PHE A 133 -17.36 2.77 -6.53
C PHE A 133 -17.94 1.50 -5.90
N ARG A 134 -17.60 0.35 -6.49
CA ARG A 134 -17.95 -0.99 -5.99
C ARG A 134 -16.67 -1.77 -5.67
N PRO A 135 -16.68 -2.61 -4.63
CA PRO A 135 -15.55 -3.50 -4.36
C PRO A 135 -15.31 -4.42 -5.58
N TYR A 136 -14.05 -4.70 -5.89
CA TYR A 136 -13.73 -5.80 -6.79
C TYR A 136 -14.23 -7.13 -6.19
N PRO A 137 -14.41 -8.20 -7.00
CA PRO A 137 -14.92 -9.49 -6.52
C PRO A 137 -14.21 -9.97 -5.24
N VAL A 138 -14.97 -10.48 -4.27
CA VAL A 138 -14.46 -10.95 -2.98
C VAL A 138 -14.70 -12.45 -2.85
N ARG A 139 -13.68 -13.18 -2.42
CA ARG A 139 -13.75 -14.61 -2.11
C ARG A 139 -14.56 -14.81 -0.83
N ARG A 140 -15.57 -15.68 -0.88
CA ARG A 140 -16.44 -16.03 0.26
C ARG A 140 -16.93 -14.78 1.03
N PRO A 141 -17.82 -13.95 0.42
CA PRO A 141 -18.28 -12.70 1.02
C PRO A 141 -18.92 -12.87 2.41
N GLY A 142 -19.59 -13.99 2.67
CA GLY A 142 -20.28 -14.25 3.95
C GLY A 142 -19.38 -14.33 5.19
N THR A 143 -18.06 -14.43 5.01
CA THR A 143 -17.06 -14.45 6.12
C THR A 143 -16.08 -13.29 6.00
N LEU A 144 -16.40 -12.27 5.19
CA LEU A 144 -15.49 -11.16 4.91
C LEU A 144 -15.21 -10.32 6.15
N ASP A 145 -16.24 -9.90 6.88
CA ASP A 145 -16.10 -8.98 8.00
C ASP A 145 -15.38 -9.61 9.19
N GLU A 146 -15.43 -10.94 9.34
CA GLU A 146 -14.63 -11.70 10.31
C GLU A 146 -13.13 -11.55 9.97
N ARG A 147 -12.76 -11.87 8.73
CA ARG A 147 -11.36 -11.74 8.27
C ARG A 147 -10.84 -10.31 8.32
N ARG A 148 -11.69 -9.33 8.04
CA ARG A 148 -11.37 -7.90 8.15
C ARG A 148 -11.05 -7.54 9.60
N ARG A 149 -11.89 -7.98 10.54
CA ARG A 149 -11.66 -7.75 11.96
C ARG A 149 -10.33 -8.34 12.44
N ASP A 150 -9.99 -9.55 12.00
CA ASP A 150 -8.75 -10.23 12.39
C ASP A 150 -7.47 -9.47 12.02
N VAL A 151 -7.53 -8.60 11.00
CA VAL A 151 -6.40 -7.77 10.55
C VAL A 151 -6.54 -6.29 10.92
N GLY A 152 -7.56 -5.94 11.73
CA GLY A 152 -7.80 -4.57 12.19
C GLY A 152 -8.56 -3.68 11.21
N LEU A 153 -9.24 -4.25 10.20
CA LEU A 153 -10.17 -3.54 9.33
C LEU A 153 -11.58 -3.51 9.94
N GLY A 154 -12.28 -2.39 9.80
CA GLY A 154 -13.73 -2.30 10.03
C GLY A 154 -14.53 -3.04 8.95
N PRO A 155 -15.84 -3.25 9.13
CA PRO A 155 -16.71 -3.91 8.14
C PRO A 155 -16.60 -3.26 6.75
N LEU A 156 -16.74 -4.05 5.68
CA LEU A 156 -16.65 -3.51 4.31
C LEU A 156 -17.67 -2.38 4.08
N ASP A 157 -18.88 -2.57 4.61
CA ASP A 157 -19.97 -1.61 4.50
C ASP A 157 -19.63 -0.24 5.10
N GLU A 158 -18.81 -0.18 6.15
CA GLU A 158 -18.35 1.09 6.73
C GLU A 158 -17.46 1.84 5.74
N GLN A 159 -16.46 1.16 5.16
CA GLN A 159 -15.60 1.70 4.11
C GLN A 159 -16.43 2.20 2.92
N MET A 160 -17.44 1.44 2.50
CA MET A 160 -18.31 1.84 1.38
C MET A 160 -19.15 3.08 1.69
N ARG A 161 -19.59 3.27 2.93
CA ARG A 161 -20.30 4.49 3.34
C ARG A 161 -19.39 5.72 3.31
N THR A 162 -18.15 5.59 3.81
CA THR A 162 -17.18 6.69 3.77
C THR A 162 -16.86 7.13 2.34
N LEU A 163 -16.70 6.17 1.41
CA LEU A 163 -16.43 6.48 0.01
C LEU A 163 -17.58 7.21 -0.68
N ARG A 164 -18.83 6.85 -0.37
CA ARG A 164 -20.03 7.54 -0.89
C ARG A 164 -20.27 8.91 -0.27
N ALA A 165 -19.84 9.11 0.98
CA ALA A 165 -20.01 10.38 1.68
C ALA A 165 -18.99 11.45 1.24
N GLY A 166 -17.95 11.06 0.50
CA GLY A 166 -16.97 11.96 -0.10
C GLY A 166 -17.25 12.33 -1.57
N GLU A 167 -18.38 11.88 -2.13
CA GLU A 167 -18.95 12.38 -3.39
C GLU A 167 -19.70 13.70 -3.16
#